data_AF-A0A4R2KWW3-F1
#
_entry.id   AF-A0A4R2KWW3-F1
#
_cell.length_a   1.000
_cell.length_b   1.000
_cell.length_c   1.000
_cell.angle_alpha   90.00
_cell.angle_beta   90.00
_cell.angle_gamma   90.00
#
_symmetry.space_group_name_H-M   'P 1'
#
loop_
_entity.id
_entity.type
_entity.pdbx_description
1 polymer ?
#
loop_
_entity_poly.entity_id
_entity_poly.type
_entity_poly.pdbx_seq_one_letter_code
_entity_poly.pdbx_strand_id
1 'polypeptide(L)' 'MEEHQAKGKLKQFSAGIKQEWGKLTDDEVTQAEGNMEELISRVQEKYGESREAIAAKLNELKDKTS' A
#
# COMPACT_ATOMS: atom_id res chain seq x y z
N MET A 1 13.08 22.15 6.21
CA MET A 1 13.37 21.21 5.09
C MET A 1 12.96 19.80 5.51
N GLU A 2 11.68 19.56 5.77
CA GLU A 2 11.23 18.29 6.41
C GLU A 2 10.11 17.58 5.65
N GLU A 3 9.55 18.18 4.59
CA GLU A 3 8.44 17.55 3.82
C GLU A 3 8.93 16.53 2.76
N HIS A 4 10.21 16.55 2.39
CA HIS A 4 10.72 15.72 1.29
C HIS A 4 10.91 14.24 1.66
N GLN A 5 11.19 13.91 2.92
CA GLN A 5 11.49 12.54 3.33
C GLN A 5 10.23 11.68 3.44
N ALA A 6 9.13 12.25 3.95
CA ALA A 6 7.85 11.57 4.02
C ALA A 6 7.35 11.18 2.61
N LYS A 7 7.38 12.12 1.65
CA LYS A 7 6.98 11.86 0.25
C LYS A 7 7.83 10.77 -0.43
N GLY A 8 9.10 10.62 -0.04
CA GLY A 8 9.98 9.56 -0.55
C GLY A 8 9.54 8.17 -0.10
N LYS A 9 9.27 8.00 1.21
CA LYS A 9 8.79 6.75 1.78
C LYS A 9 7.42 6.34 1.23
N LEU A 10 6.46 7.28 1.14
CA LEU A 10 5.13 7.01 0.56
C LEU A 10 5.23 6.47 -0.88
N LYS A 11 6.13 7.04 -1.68
CA LYS A 11 6.37 6.59 -3.06
C LYS A 11 6.94 5.18 -3.12
N GLN A 12 7.89 4.84 -2.25
CA GLN A 12 8.47 3.49 -2.21
C GLN A 12 7.45 2.46 -1.77
N PHE A 13 6.64 2.78 -0.75
CA PHE A 13 5.57 1.92 -0.28
C PHE A 13 4.52 1.68 -1.37
N SER A 14 4.07 2.75 -2.03
CA SER A 14 3.09 2.66 -3.13
C SER A 14 3.61 1.87 -4.32
N ALA A 15 4.90 2.04 -4.66
CA ALA A 15 5.54 1.26 -5.73
C ALA A 15 5.58 -0.25 -5.39
N GLY A 16 5.87 -0.61 -4.13
CA GLY A 16 5.86 -2.01 -3.69
C GLY A 16 4.46 -2.63 -3.76
N ILE A 17 3.44 -1.90 -3.33
CA ILE A 17 2.04 -2.34 -3.43
C ILE A 17 1.64 -2.54 -4.89
N LYS A 18 2.05 -1.64 -5.79
CA LYS A 18 1.82 -1.81 -7.23
C LYS A 18 2.53 -3.01 -7.82
N GLN A 19 3.74 -3.31 -7.37
CA GLN A 19 4.45 -4.50 -7.85
C GLN A 19 3.73 -5.78 -7.44
N GLU A 20 3.21 -5.83 -6.21
CA GLU A 20 2.44 -6.97 -5.70
C GLU A 20 1.05 -7.05 -6.37
N TRP A 21 0.39 -5.91 -6.50
CA TRP A 21 -0.97 -5.76 -7.02
C TRP A 21 -1.00 -4.77 -8.19
N GLY A 22 -0.55 -5.21 -9.38
CA GLY A 22 -0.44 -4.38 -10.59
C GLY A 22 -1.71 -3.70 -11.10
N LYS A 23 -2.91 -4.11 -10.65
CA LYS A 23 -4.21 -3.45 -10.90
C LYS A 23 -4.51 -2.27 -9.96
N LEU A 24 -3.69 -2.01 -8.95
CA LEU A 24 -3.84 -0.85 -8.05
C LEU A 24 -3.09 0.34 -8.61
N THR A 25 -3.68 1.51 -8.47
CA THR A 25 -3.11 2.78 -8.96
C THR A 25 -2.38 3.51 -7.84
N ASP A 26 -1.39 4.36 -8.16
CA ASP A 26 -0.55 5.02 -7.12
C ASP A 26 -1.44 5.86 -6.22
N ASP A 27 -2.43 6.52 -6.83
CA ASP A 27 -3.42 7.33 -6.15
C ASP A 27 -4.27 6.51 -5.17
N GLU A 28 -4.78 5.34 -5.58
CA GLU A 28 -5.58 4.47 -4.72
C GLU A 28 -4.79 3.99 -3.50
N VAL A 29 -3.52 3.67 -3.72
CA VAL A 29 -2.62 3.22 -2.67
C VAL A 29 -2.23 4.35 -1.75
N THR A 30 -1.94 5.53 -2.30
CA THR A 30 -1.57 6.73 -1.53
C THR A 30 -2.75 7.22 -0.69
N GLN A 31 -3.96 7.23 -1.25
CA GLN A 31 -5.17 7.61 -0.51
C GLN A 31 -5.48 6.61 0.61
N ALA A 32 -5.28 5.32 0.35
CA ALA A 32 -5.54 4.28 1.32
C ALA A 32 -4.33 4.03 2.26
N GLU A 33 -3.18 4.69 2.08
CA GLU A 33 -2.06 4.55 3.02
C GLU A 33 -2.42 5.09 4.40
N GLY A 34 -3.23 6.16 4.45
CA GLY A 34 -3.82 6.67 5.68
C GLY A 34 -4.94 5.78 6.25
N ASN A 35 -5.40 4.79 5.48
CA ASN A 35 -6.52 3.90 5.84
C ASN A 35 -6.27 2.47 5.34
N MET A 36 -5.50 1.69 6.10
CA MET A 36 -5.19 0.29 5.78
C MET A 36 -6.43 -0.58 5.55
N GLU A 37 -7.54 -0.34 6.26
CA GLU A 37 -8.77 -1.10 6.06
C GLU A 37 -9.40 -0.87 4.68
N GLU A 38 -9.32 0.36 4.17
CA GLU A 38 -9.77 0.70 2.82
C GLU A 38 -8.89 -0.01 1.78
N LEU A 39 -7.57 -0.02 2.00
CA LEU A 39 -6.62 -0.66 1.10
C LEU A 39 -6.86 -2.18 1.04
N ILE A 40 -7.06 -2.80 2.20
CA ILE A 40 -7.42 -4.22 2.31
C ILE A 40 -8.74 -4.51 1.59
N SER A 41 -9.77 -3.68 1.77
CA SER A 41 -11.07 -3.89 1.12
C SER A 41 -10.96 -3.76 -0.40
N ARG A 42 -10.26 -2.74 -0.92
CA ARG A 42 -10.06 -2.58 -2.37
C ARG A 42 -9.29 -3.76 -3.00
N VAL A 43 -8.24 -4.22 -2.33
CA VAL A 43 -7.47 -5.39 -2.78
C VAL A 43 -8.34 -6.63 -2.74
N GLN A 44 -9.08 -6.85 -1.65
CA GLN A 44 -10.01 -7.96 -1.49
C GLN A 44 -11.06 -7.98 -2.61
N GLU A 45 -11.63 -6.83 -2.97
CA GLU A 45 -12.62 -6.73 -4.06
C GLU A 45 -12.02 -6.96 -5.45
N LYS A 46 -10.79 -6.49 -5.72
CA LYS A 46 -10.14 -6.63 -7.03
C LYS A 46 -9.48 -7.99 -7.26
N TYR A 47 -8.95 -8.60 -6.20
CA TYR A 47 -8.13 -9.82 -6.27
C TYR A 47 -8.77 -11.02 -5.59
N GLY A 48 -9.77 -10.83 -4.72
CA GLY A 48 -10.40 -11.91 -3.97
C GLY A 48 -9.52 -12.51 -2.86
N GLU A 49 -8.45 -11.83 -2.47
CA GLU A 49 -7.54 -12.30 -1.42
C GLU A 49 -8.13 -12.13 -0.02
N SER A 50 -7.70 -12.99 0.91
CA SER A 50 -8.05 -12.87 2.32
C SER A 50 -7.44 -11.62 2.95
N ARG A 51 -8.21 -10.96 3.82
CA ARG A 51 -7.77 -9.76 4.55
C ARG A 51 -6.43 -9.95 5.26
N GLU A 52 -6.20 -11.12 5.86
CA GLU A 52 -4.95 -11.45 6.54
C GLU A 52 -3.75 -11.49 5.61
N ALA A 53 -3.90 -12.09 4.41
CA ALA A 53 -2.83 -12.15 3.42
C ALA A 53 -2.47 -10.74 2.95
N ILE A 54 -3.48 -9.92 2.67
CA ILE A 54 -3.30 -8.53 2.25
C ILE A 54 -2.63 -7.72 3.36
N ALA A 55 -3.13 -7.82 4.59
CA ALA A 55 -2.56 -7.13 5.75
C ALA A 55 -1.10 -7.51 6.00
N ALA A 56 -0.77 -8.80 5.87
CA ALA A 56 0.61 -9.29 6.00
C ALA A 56 1.52 -8.66 4.93
N LYS A 57 1.08 -8.63 3.67
CA LYS A 57 1.81 -7.98 2.58
C LYS A 57 2.01 -6.48 2.81
N LEU A 58 0.96 -5.78 3.24
CA LEU A 58 1.05 -4.35 3.57
C LEU A 58 2.01 -4.07 4.72
N ASN A 59 2.02 -4.93 5.75
CA ASN A 59 2.96 -4.81 6.85
C ASN A 59 4.41 -5.03 6.39
N GLU A 60 4.65 -6.02 5.53
CA GLU A 60 5.98 -6.29 4.95
C GLU A 60 6.49 -5.12 4.11
N LEU A 61 5.62 -4.53 3.28
CA LEU A 61 5.96 -3.36 2.47
C LEU A 61 6.27 -2.13 3.33
N LYS A 62 5.54 -1.96 4.44
CA LYS A 62 5.74 -0.84 5.37
C LYS A 62 7.06 -0.97 6.09
N ASP A 63 7.40 -2.18 6.55
CA ASP A 63 8.67 -2.50 7.20
C ASP A 63 9.86 -2.27 6.27
N LYS A 64 9.77 -2.71 5.01
CA LYS A 64 10.79 -2.49 3.97
C LYS A 64 11.05 -1.01 3.65
N THR A 65 10.12 -0.13 3.99
CA THR A 65 10.18 1.31 3.67
C THR A 65 10.42 2.17 4.91
N SER A 66 10.47 1.56 6.11
CA SER A 66 10.71 2.20 7.40
C SER A 66 12.19 2.49 7.67
#